data_AF-A0A6I6AR38-F1
#
_entry.id   AF-A0A6I6AR38-F1
#
_cell.length_a   1.000
_cell.length_b   1.000
_cell.length_c   1.000
_cell.angle_alpha   90.00
_cell.angle_beta   90.00
_cell.angle_gamma   90.00
#
_symmetry.space_group_name_H-M   'P 1'
#
loop_
_entity.id
_entity.type
_entity.pdbx_description
1 polymer ?
#
loop_
_entity_poly.entity_id
_entity_poly.type
_entity_poly.pdbx_seq_one_letter_code
_entity_poly.pdbx_strand_id
1 'polypeptide(L)'
;MFALLSLSVVMLSGCGKGEAMKKDPAGAAAVTNIDHSHGGWWCVEHGVPEEECAQCDKSLVAKFKEAGDWCEEHDRPESQCFICSPARVHKFVARYEAKTGHKPPKPEE
;
A
#
# COMPACT_ATOMS: atom_id res chain seq x y z
N MET A 1 13.73 -64.37 -18.23
CA MET A 1 15.12 -64.42 -17.73
C MET A 1 15.86 -63.19 -18.19
N PHE A 2 16.18 -62.28 -17.27
CA PHE A 2 17.48 -61.63 -17.05
C PHE A 2 17.24 -60.51 -16.04
N ALA A 3 17.44 -60.89 -14.78
CA ALA A 3 17.55 -59.96 -13.67
C ALA A 3 18.81 -59.11 -13.84
N LEU A 4 18.69 -57.80 -13.67
CA LEU A 4 19.80 -56.96 -13.24
C LEU A 4 19.27 -55.96 -12.22
N LEU A 5 19.53 -56.31 -10.95
CA LEU A 5 19.64 -55.37 -9.85
C LEU A 5 20.56 -54.22 -10.26
N SER A 6 20.16 -52.99 -9.99
CA SER A 6 21.09 -51.87 -9.84
C SER A 6 20.60 -50.97 -8.72
N LEU A 7 21.09 -51.32 -7.53
CA LEU A 7 21.21 -50.46 -6.36
C LEU A 7 22.14 -49.28 -6.69
N SER A 8 21.98 -48.16 -5.98
CA SER A 8 22.89 -46.99 -5.85
C SER A 8 22.42 -45.75 -6.61
N VAL A 9 22.43 -44.54 -6.06
CA VAL A 9 22.95 -44.04 -4.78
C VAL A 9 22.26 -42.69 -4.54
N VAL A 10 21.79 -42.44 -3.31
CA VAL A 10 21.41 -41.09 -2.86
C VAL A 10 22.72 -40.37 -2.53
N MET A 11 23.04 -39.32 -3.29
CA MET A 11 24.04 -38.32 -2.89
C MET A 11 23.33 -37.02 -2.51
N LEU A 12 23.28 -36.76 -1.21
CA LEU A 12 22.98 -35.45 -0.66
C LEU A 12 24.32 -34.79 -0.29
N SER A 13 24.67 -33.66 -0.92
CA SER A 13 25.48 -32.55 -0.38
C SER A 13 26.15 -31.75 -1.50
N GLY A 14 25.91 -30.43 -1.55
CA GLY A 14 26.68 -29.53 -2.41
C GLY A 14 26.04 -28.16 -2.60
N CYS A 15 26.25 -27.25 -1.65
CA CYS A 15 25.96 -25.83 -1.79
C CYS A 15 27.08 -25.15 -2.62
N GLY A 16 26.72 -24.34 -3.63
CA GLY A 16 27.63 -23.31 -4.14
C GLY A 16 27.57 -22.98 -5.64
N LYS A 17 26.97 -21.81 -5.93
CA LYS A 17 27.18 -20.90 -7.08
C LYS A 17 26.61 -21.29 -8.46
N GLY A 18 25.55 -20.57 -8.82
CA GLY A 18 24.99 -20.52 -10.18
C GLY A 18 23.65 -19.80 -10.21
N GLU A 19 23.62 -18.54 -9.76
CA GLU A 19 22.42 -17.71 -9.69
C GLU A 19 22.02 -17.25 -11.10
N ALA A 20 21.10 -17.98 -11.72
CA ALA A 20 20.37 -17.52 -12.89
C ALA A 20 18.98 -17.01 -12.44
N MET A 21 18.88 -15.68 -12.38
CA MET A 21 17.73 -14.87 -12.78
C MET A 21 16.34 -15.48 -12.61
N LYS A 22 15.55 -14.94 -11.65
CA LYS A 22 14.15 -14.51 -11.85
C LYS A 22 13.55 -13.93 -10.56
N LYS A 23 12.73 -12.90 -10.76
CA LYS A 23 11.79 -12.21 -9.87
C LYS A 23 12.32 -11.01 -9.08
N ASP A 24 11.93 -9.85 -9.58
CA ASP A 24 11.23 -8.75 -8.91
C ASP A 24 11.38 -8.63 -7.37
N PRO A 25 11.54 -7.42 -6.82
CA PRO A 25 11.72 -7.19 -5.39
C PRO A 25 10.41 -7.43 -4.63
N ALA A 26 10.06 -8.69 -4.38
CA ALA A 26 9.03 -9.09 -3.45
C ALA A 26 9.67 -9.31 -2.07
N GLY A 27 10.14 -8.21 -1.47
CA GLY A 27 10.53 -8.13 -0.08
C GLY A 27 9.70 -7.03 0.55
N ALA A 28 8.48 -7.38 0.96
CA ALA A 28 7.58 -6.61 1.80
C ALA A 28 8.26 -6.24 3.13
N ALA A 29 9.15 -5.25 3.08
CA ALA A 29 9.47 -4.46 4.25
C ALA A 29 8.20 -3.68 4.56
N ALA A 30 7.64 -3.90 5.75
CA ALA A 30 6.80 -2.89 6.38
C ALA A 30 7.51 -1.55 6.18
N VAL A 31 6.79 -0.55 5.67
CA VAL A 31 7.33 0.78 5.39
C VAL A 31 7.77 1.39 6.72
N THR A 32 9.01 1.15 7.12
CA THR A 32 9.59 1.62 8.40
C THR A 32 10.16 3.03 8.29
N ASN A 33 10.20 3.58 7.07
CA ASN A 33 10.40 5.00 6.82
C ASN A 33 9.12 5.56 6.20
N ILE A 34 8.22 6.02 7.07
CA ILE A 34 7.09 6.83 6.65
C ILE A 34 7.66 8.16 6.20
N ASP A 35 7.81 8.33 4.89
CA ASP A 35 8.20 9.60 4.30
C ASP A 35 7.03 10.57 4.43
N HIS A 36 7.18 11.58 5.28
CA HIS A 36 6.20 12.67 5.45
C HIS A 36 6.39 13.75 4.39
N SER A 37 7.31 13.55 3.45
CA SER A 37 7.40 14.37 2.25
C SER A 37 6.19 14.10 1.36
N HIS A 38 5.51 15.15 0.92
CA HIS A 38 4.47 15.09 -0.13
C HIS A 38 5.00 14.66 -1.52
N GLY A 39 6.17 13.99 -1.56
CA GLY A 39 6.75 13.39 -2.77
C GLY A 39 6.22 11.99 -3.07
N GLY A 40 5.47 11.38 -2.15
CA GLY A 40 4.81 10.10 -2.33
C GLY A 40 3.45 10.17 -3.03
N TRP A 41 2.80 9.02 -3.23
CA TRP A 41 1.44 8.95 -3.75
C TRP A 41 0.37 8.95 -2.63
N TRP A 42 0.78 8.79 -1.37
CA TRP A 42 -0.09 8.60 -0.22
C TRP A 42 0.20 9.65 0.85
N CYS A 43 -0.83 10.39 1.26
CA CYS A 43 -0.75 11.33 2.36
C CYS A 43 -0.91 10.58 3.68
N VAL A 44 0.16 10.52 4.46
CA VAL A 44 0.16 9.80 5.74
C VAL A 44 -0.69 10.54 6.76
N GLU A 45 -0.54 11.85 6.84
CA GLU A 45 -1.24 12.70 7.83
C GLU A 45 -2.76 12.54 7.70
N HIS A 46 -3.27 12.57 6.47
CA HIS A 46 -4.71 12.60 6.18
C HIS A 46 -5.31 11.28 5.69
N GLY A 47 -4.51 10.24 5.46
CA GLY A 47 -5.00 8.90 5.14
C GLY A 47 -5.70 8.75 3.78
N VAL A 48 -5.29 9.55 2.80
CA VAL A 48 -5.83 9.56 1.43
C VAL A 48 -4.70 9.68 0.41
N PRO A 49 -4.90 9.34 -0.87
CA PRO A 49 -3.88 9.61 -1.89
C PRO A 49 -3.57 11.11 -2.01
N GLU A 50 -2.30 11.46 -2.19
CA GLU A 50 -1.84 12.86 -2.23
C GLU A 50 -2.58 13.68 -3.29
N GLU A 51 -2.81 13.09 -4.48
CA GLU A 51 -3.50 13.72 -5.60
C GLU A 51 -4.98 14.06 -5.34
N GLU A 52 -5.58 13.49 -4.29
CA GLU A 52 -6.96 13.78 -3.91
C GLU A 52 -7.06 14.42 -2.52
N CYS A 53 -5.94 14.65 -1.83
CA CYS A 53 -5.94 15.22 -0.49
C CYS A 53 -6.26 16.71 -0.51
N ALA A 54 -7.53 17.09 -0.33
CA ALA A 54 -7.90 18.51 -0.29
C ALA A 54 -7.41 19.25 0.98
N GLN A 55 -6.84 18.51 1.94
CA GLN A 55 -6.16 19.08 3.09
C GLN A 55 -4.76 19.58 2.72
N CYS A 56 -4.04 18.86 1.85
CA CYS A 56 -2.73 19.26 1.32
C CYS A 56 -2.87 20.15 0.06
N ASP A 57 -3.70 19.78 -0.91
CA ASP A 57 -3.95 20.54 -2.13
C ASP A 57 -5.28 21.31 -2.05
N LYS A 58 -5.19 22.59 -1.65
CA LYS A 58 -6.34 23.48 -1.56
C LYS A 58 -6.99 23.81 -2.90
N SER A 59 -6.33 23.55 -4.02
CA SER A 59 -6.94 23.74 -5.35
C SER A 59 -8.11 22.78 -5.59
N LEU A 60 -8.17 21.65 -4.88
CA LEU A 60 -9.24 20.66 -4.97
C LEU A 60 -10.54 21.09 -4.26
N VAL A 61 -10.48 22.05 -3.33
CA VAL A 61 -11.61 22.44 -2.47
C VAL A 61 -12.81 22.89 -3.29
N ALA A 62 -12.62 23.74 -4.29
CA ALA A 62 -13.71 24.24 -5.13
C ALA A 62 -14.46 23.10 -5.83
N LYS A 63 -13.72 22.12 -6.36
CA LYS A 63 -14.28 20.94 -7.02
C LYS A 63 -15.12 20.09 -6.07
N PHE A 64 -14.65 19.87 -4.84
CA PHE A 64 -15.41 19.11 -3.84
C PHE A 64 -16.68 19.85 -3.38
N LYS A 65 -16.60 21.17 -3.19
CA LYS A 65 -17.77 22.00 -2.88
C LYS A 65 -18.81 21.99 -4.01
N GLU A 66 -18.37 22.14 -5.25
CA GLU A 66 -19.27 22.09 -6.42
C GLU A 66 -19.95 20.73 -6.57
N ALA A 67 -19.23 19.64 -6.25
CA ALA A 67 -19.77 18.28 -6.23
C ALA A 67 -20.72 17.99 -5.06
N GLY A 68 -20.90 18.94 -4.12
CA GLY A 68 -21.65 18.71 -2.88
C GLY A 68 -20.96 17.75 -1.91
N ASP A 69 -19.67 17.45 -2.11
CA ASP A 69 -18.87 16.57 -1.27
C ASP A 69 -18.05 17.39 -0.27
N TRP A 70 -18.72 18.19 0.56
CA TRP A 70 -18.06 19.07 1.51
C TRP A 70 -18.65 18.98 2.91
N CYS A 71 -17.80 18.77 3.91
CA CYS A 71 -18.15 18.85 5.32
C CYS A 71 -17.79 20.25 5.83
N GLU A 72 -18.81 21.09 6.06
CA GLU A 72 -18.62 22.46 6.57
C GLU A 72 -18.09 22.49 8.01
N GLU A 73 -18.41 21.48 8.84
CA GLU A 73 -17.97 21.44 10.24
C GLU A 73 -16.47 21.18 10.41
N HIS A 74 -15.82 20.54 9.42
CA HIS A 74 -14.43 20.10 9.50
C HIS A 74 -13.57 20.54 8.31
N ASP A 75 -14.08 21.46 7.48
CA ASP A 75 -13.39 22.08 6.33
C ASP A 75 -12.65 21.10 5.42
N ARG A 76 -13.29 19.97 5.13
CA ARG A 76 -12.73 18.91 4.28
C ARG A 76 -13.79 18.23 3.44
N PRO A 77 -13.42 17.51 2.36
CA PRO A 77 -14.39 16.78 1.58
C PRO A 77 -15.16 15.80 2.45
N GLU A 78 -16.48 15.74 2.28
CA GLU A 78 -17.32 14.89 3.13
C GLU A 78 -16.89 13.42 3.01
N SER A 79 -16.51 12.99 1.80
CA SER A 79 -15.99 11.67 1.51
C SER A 79 -14.60 11.38 2.11
N GLN A 80 -13.91 12.40 2.63
CA GLN A 80 -12.63 12.34 3.35
C GLN A 80 -12.79 12.73 4.83
N CYS A 81 -14.01 13.05 5.29
CA CYS A 81 -14.26 13.43 6.67
C CYS A 81 -14.43 12.19 7.56
N PHE A 82 -13.30 11.71 8.10
CA PHE A 82 -13.27 10.56 9.02
C PHE A 82 -13.76 10.91 10.44
N ILE A 83 -13.83 12.21 10.77
CA ILE A 83 -14.36 12.68 12.05
C ILE A 83 -15.88 12.45 12.11
N CYS A 84 -16.61 12.86 11.07
CA CYS A 84 -18.06 12.61 10.97
C CYS A 84 -18.38 11.13 10.73
N SER A 85 -17.53 10.42 9.97
CA SER A 85 -17.74 9.00 9.70
C SER A 85 -16.41 8.24 9.53
N PRO A 86 -15.91 7.57 10.59
CA PRO A 86 -14.67 6.81 10.53
C PRO A 86 -14.67 5.72 9.45
N ALA A 87 -15.84 5.16 9.12
CA ALA A 87 -15.98 4.13 8.09
C ALA A 87 -15.58 4.59 6.68
N ARG A 88 -15.57 5.90 6.41
CA ARG A 88 -15.12 6.46 5.12
C ARG A 88 -13.66 6.15 4.83
N VAL A 89 -12.84 5.88 5.86
CA VAL A 89 -11.43 5.48 5.69
C VAL A 89 -11.28 4.13 4.98
N HIS A 90 -12.27 3.24 5.10
CA HIS A 90 -12.17 1.86 4.58
C HIS A 90 -11.92 1.80 3.07
N LYS A 91 -12.49 2.73 2.30
CA LYS A 91 -12.29 2.78 0.84
C LYS A 91 -10.83 3.12 0.49
N PHE A 92 -10.20 3.98 1.29
CA PHE A 92 -8.82 4.39 1.12
C PHE A 92 -7.85 3.30 1.58
N VAL A 93 -8.15 2.65 2.72
CA VAL A 93 -7.43 1.46 3.19
C VAL A 93 -7.45 0.36 2.14
N ALA A 94 -8.62 0.03 1.59
CA ALA A 94 -8.74 -0.99 0.55
C ALA A 94 -7.93 -0.63 -0.70
N ARG A 95 -7.93 0.64 -1.13
CA ARG A 95 -7.12 1.10 -2.26
C ARG A 95 -5.63 0.97 -1.98
N TYR A 96 -5.19 1.33 -0.77
CA TYR A 96 -3.81 1.20 -0.36
C TYR A 96 -3.36 -0.26 -0.31
N GLU A 97 -4.12 -1.12 0.36
CA GLU A 97 -3.86 -2.56 0.44
C GLU A 97 -3.83 -3.19 -0.96
N ALA A 98 -4.73 -2.81 -1.86
CA ALA A 98 -4.72 -3.30 -3.24
C ALA A 98 -3.46 -2.89 -4.02
N LYS A 99 -2.87 -1.73 -3.72
CA LYS A 99 -1.66 -1.23 -4.39
C LYS A 99 -0.36 -1.75 -3.77
N THR A 100 -0.33 -1.93 -2.45
CA THR A 100 0.92 -2.20 -1.71
C THR A 100 0.98 -3.61 -1.11
N GLY A 101 -0.14 -4.31 -0.98
CA GLY A 101 -0.26 -5.57 -0.24
C GLY A 101 -0.25 -5.42 1.28
N HIS A 102 -0.20 -4.19 1.81
CA HIS A 102 -0.13 -3.90 3.25
C HIS A 102 -1.17 -2.88 3.67
N LYS A 103 -1.49 -2.81 4.97
CA LYS A 103 -2.34 -1.75 5.50
C LYS A 103 -1.61 -0.40 5.43
N PRO A 104 -2.31 0.71 5.17
CA PRO A 104 -1.69 2.02 5.26
C PRO A 104 -1.24 2.31 6.69
N PRO A 105 -0.25 3.19 6.87
CA PRO A 105 0.01 3.78 8.17
C PRO A 105 -1.24 4.47 8.72
N LYS A 106 -1.34 4.54 10.04
CA LYS A 106 -2.46 5.23 10.70
C LYS A 106 -2.38 6.73 10.39
N PRO A 107 -3.49 7.39 10.00
CA PRO A 107 -3.52 8.84 9.86
C PRO A 107 -3.18 9.54 11.18
N GLU A 108 -2.48 10.67 11.09
CA GLU A 108 -1.99 11.41 12.25
C GLU A 108 -2.90 12.58 12.65
N GLU A 109 -3.79 13.03 11.76
CA GLU A 109 -4.78 14.12 11.98
C GLU A 109 -6.26 13.74 11.72
#